data_AF-A0A090XBR7-F1
#
_entry.id   AF-A0A090XBR7-F1
#
_cell.length_a   1.000
_cell.length_b   1.000
_cell.length_c   1.000
_cell.angle_alpha   90.00
_cell.angle_beta   90.00
_cell.angle_gamma   90.00
#
_symmetry.space_group_name_H-M   'P 1'
#
loop_
_entity.id
_entity.type
_entity.pdbx_description
1 polymer ?
#
loop_
_entity_poly.entity_id
_entity_poly.type
_entity_poly.pdbx_seq_one_letter_code
_entity_poly.pdbx_strand_id
1 'polypeptide(L)'
;CVTYGVCALDADTDKELPCSAETDPVPSPGQDRPKQRLPRRCDAKQLKTFVSSLKQINNLGVSKKSACYLNFQNLICQSVCSPQQSDFIAVNASKSTGKGKPHVVESVYAISKTFAEGVYNSCKDTRTIVLGINAHEVHVRKARLVELLAGA
;
A
#
# COMPACT_ATOMS: atom_id res chain seq x y z
N CYS A 1 -12.50 6.20 -5.33
CA CYS A 1 -11.27 5.39 -5.34
C CYS A 1 -10.60 5.59 -6.67
N VAL A 2 -9.28 5.74 -6.63
CA VAL A 2 -8.45 6.06 -7.78
C VAL A 2 -7.84 4.83 -8.42
N THR A 3 -7.83 3.70 -7.70
CA THR A 3 -7.43 2.40 -8.23
C THR A 3 -8.40 1.29 -7.84
N TYR A 4 -8.57 0.29 -8.71
CA TYR A 4 -9.39 -0.90 -8.43
C TYR A 4 -9.05 -2.07 -9.35
N GLY A 5 -8.68 -3.21 -8.77
CA GLY A 5 -8.25 -4.40 -9.50
C GLY A 5 -6.80 -4.36 -10.00
N VAL A 6 -6.41 -5.40 -10.73
CA VAL A 6 -5.06 -5.60 -11.29
C VAL A 6 -5.13 -5.60 -12.82
N CYS A 7 -4.29 -4.79 -13.47
CA CYS A 7 -4.32 -4.59 -14.92
C CYS A 7 -3.02 -4.90 -15.65
N ALA A 8 -1.90 -5.02 -14.93
CA ALA A 8 -0.62 -5.39 -15.53
C ALA A 8 0.28 -6.10 -14.51
N LEU A 9 1.38 -6.66 -15.01
CA LEU A 9 2.53 -7.07 -14.22
C LEU A 9 3.68 -6.13 -14.56
N ASP A 10 4.37 -5.68 -13.52
CA ASP A 10 5.62 -4.96 -13.63
C ASP A 10 6.70 -5.91 -14.17
N ALA A 11 7.32 -5.56 -15.30
CA ALA A 11 8.22 -6.44 -16.02
C ALA A 11 9.52 -6.74 -15.24
N ASP A 12 9.92 -5.86 -14.32
CA ASP A 12 11.17 -5.98 -13.57
C ASP A 12 10.99 -6.71 -12.24
N THR A 13 9.80 -6.63 -11.65
CA THR A 13 9.52 -7.15 -10.30
C THR A 13 8.47 -8.25 -10.25
N ASP A 14 7.85 -8.59 -11.38
CA ASP A 14 6.69 -9.49 -11.50
C ASP A 14 5.52 -9.09 -10.58
N LYS A 15 5.49 -7.83 -10.13
CA LYS A 15 4.47 -7.33 -9.21
C LYS A 15 3.24 -6.91 -9.98
N GLU A 16 2.09 -7.17 -9.38
CA GLU A 16 0.81 -6.75 -9.91
C GLU A 16 0.63 -5.23 -9.83
N LEU A 17 0.35 -4.60 -10.97
CA LEU A 17 0.08 -3.18 -11.08
C LEU A 17 -1.43 -2.92 -11.08
N PRO A 18 -1.89 -1.93 -10.29
CA PRO A 18 -3.31 -1.67 -10.15
C PRO A 18 -3.88 -0.99 -11.40
N CYS A 19 -5.16 -1.22 -11.67
CA CYS A 19 -5.87 -0.48 -12.71
C CYS A 19 -6.15 0.96 -12.25
N SER A 20 -6.10 1.92 -13.17
CA SER A 20 -6.67 3.25 -12.92
C SER A 20 -8.20 3.15 -12.89
N ALA A 21 -8.82 3.68 -11.85
CA ALA A 21 -10.26 3.76 -11.73
C ALA A 21 -10.68 5.23 -11.80
N GLU A 22 -11.20 5.65 -12.95
CA GLU A 22 -12.04 6.84 -13.01
C GLU A 22 -13.48 6.38 -12.81
N THR A 23 -14.14 6.92 -11.78
CA THR A 23 -15.56 6.79 -11.38
C THR A 23 -16.00 5.64 -10.46
N ASP A 24 -16.90 6.08 -9.57
CA ASP A 24 -17.73 5.56 -8.47
C ASP A 24 -17.50 4.19 -7.79
N PRO A 25 -17.90 4.09 -6.49
CA PRO A 25 -17.99 2.86 -5.73
C PRO A 25 -18.61 1.67 -6.46
N VAL A 26 -17.77 0.75 -6.96
CA VAL A 26 -18.22 -0.59 -7.35
C VAL A 26 -18.64 -1.32 -6.07
N PRO A 27 -19.92 -1.70 -5.91
CA PRO A 27 -20.35 -2.51 -4.79
C PRO A 27 -19.68 -3.88 -4.89
N SER A 28 -19.02 -4.32 -3.83
CA SER A 28 -18.52 -5.69 -3.76
C SER A 28 -19.71 -6.67 -3.82
N PRO A 29 -19.65 -7.77 -4.59
CA PRO A 29 -20.70 -8.77 -4.57
C PRO A 29 -20.82 -9.31 -3.14
N GLY A 30 -22.02 -9.16 -2.57
CA GLY A 30 -22.31 -9.40 -1.17
C GLY A 30 -21.86 -10.80 -0.74
N GLN A 31 -20.84 -10.86 0.12
CA GLN A 31 -20.62 -12.04 0.94
C GLN A 31 -21.41 -11.84 2.21
N ASP A 32 -22.48 -12.62 2.32
CA ASP A 32 -23.24 -12.87 3.54
C ASP A 32 -22.28 -13.36 4.64
N ARG A 33 -21.71 -12.42 5.40
CA ARG A 33 -20.94 -12.69 6.60
C ARG A 33 -21.25 -11.60 7.63
N PRO A 34 -21.80 -11.97 8.80
CA PRO A 34 -22.37 -11.01 9.72
C PRO A 34 -21.30 -10.20 10.46
N LYS A 35 -21.62 -8.91 10.60
CA LYS A 35 -21.09 -7.86 11.49
C LYS A 35 -19.74 -7.22 11.10
N GLN A 36 -19.86 -5.92 10.80
CA GLN A 36 -18.82 -4.90 10.63
C GLN A 36 -17.76 -5.17 9.56
N ARG A 37 -18.09 -4.88 8.31
CA ARG A 37 -17.06 -4.45 7.37
C ARG A 37 -17.48 -3.13 6.74
N LEU A 38 -16.74 -2.08 7.08
CA LEU A 38 -16.70 -0.83 6.33
C LEU A 38 -16.56 -1.15 4.83
N PRO A 39 -17.15 -0.35 3.92
CA PRO A 39 -16.98 -0.56 2.49
C PRO A 39 -15.49 -0.55 2.14
N ARG A 40 -14.94 -1.71 1.78
CA ARG A 40 -13.55 -1.83 1.32
C ARG A 40 -13.52 -1.75 -0.19
N ARG A 41 -12.75 -0.79 -0.71
CA ARG A 41 -12.70 -0.50 -2.14
C ARG A 41 -11.48 -1.12 -2.82
N CYS A 42 -11.17 -2.36 -2.43
CA CYS A 42 -10.15 -3.20 -3.04
C CYS A 42 -10.74 -4.58 -3.29
N ASP A 43 -10.29 -5.24 -4.36
CA ASP A 43 -10.71 -6.62 -4.62
C ASP A 43 -9.88 -7.64 -3.81
N ALA A 44 -10.30 -8.90 -3.84
CA ALA A 44 -9.63 -9.97 -3.09
C ALA A 44 -8.18 -10.20 -3.56
N LYS A 45 -7.87 -9.91 -4.82
CA LYS A 45 -6.54 -10.09 -5.42
C LYS A 45 -5.58 -9.02 -4.92
N GLN A 46 -5.98 -7.75 -4.97
CA GLN A 46 -5.27 -6.60 -4.40
C GLN A 46 -5.00 -6.80 -2.92
N LEU A 47 -6.01 -7.25 -2.15
CA LEU A 47 -5.85 -7.54 -0.72
C LEU A 47 -4.82 -8.66 -0.49
N LYS A 48 -4.87 -9.74 -1.28
CA LYS A 48 -3.92 -10.87 -1.17
C LYS A 48 -2.49 -10.43 -1.48
N THR A 49 -2.29 -9.65 -2.54
CA THR A 49 -0.98 -9.13 -2.95
C THR A 49 -0.40 -8.23 -1.87
N PHE A 50 -1.21 -7.33 -1.31
CA PHE A 50 -0.82 -6.53 -0.14
C PHE A 50 -0.39 -7.36 1.07
N VAL A 51 -1.22 -8.35 1.46
CA VAL A 51 -0.90 -9.23 2.59
C VAL A 51 0.42 -9.98 2.35
N SER A 52 0.71 -10.35 1.10
CA SER A 52 1.99 -10.95 0.73
C SER A 52 3.16 -10.00 0.94
N SER A 53 3.04 -8.72 0.56
CA SER A 53 4.08 -7.72 0.80
C SER A 53 4.36 -7.51 2.30
N LEU A 54 3.33 -7.55 3.16
CA LEU A 54 3.53 -7.50 4.62
C LEU A 54 4.22 -8.74 5.20
N LYS A 55 4.24 -9.89 4.51
CA LYS A 55 5.04 -11.02 4.97
C LYS A 55 6.54 -10.69 4.91
N GLN A 56 6.97 -9.82 4.00
CA GLN A 56 8.38 -9.44 3.88
C GLN A 56 8.88 -8.72 5.13
N ILE A 57 8.09 -7.80 5.71
CA ILE A 57 8.48 -7.12 6.96
C ILE A 57 8.52 -8.09 8.16
N ASN A 58 7.63 -9.09 8.17
CA ASN A 58 7.66 -10.16 9.18
C ASN A 58 8.93 -11.03 9.04
N ASN A 59 9.33 -11.36 7.81
CA ASN A 59 10.54 -12.13 7.54
C ASN A 59 11.81 -11.40 7.98
N LEU A 60 11.77 -10.07 8.09
CA LEU A 60 12.85 -9.27 8.66
C LEU A 60 12.88 -9.28 10.20
N GLY A 61 11.96 -10.00 10.85
CA GLY A 61 11.88 -10.12 12.31
C GLY A 61 11.03 -9.05 12.98
N VAL A 62 10.30 -8.23 12.22
CA VAL A 62 9.34 -7.27 12.81
C VAL A 62 8.07 -8.01 13.23
N SER A 63 7.76 -7.97 14.53
CA SER A 63 6.58 -8.65 15.07
C SER A 63 5.27 -8.04 14.57
N LYS A 64 4.30 -8.89 14.22
CA LYS A 64 2.92 -8.49 13.87
C LYS A 64 2.21 -7.68 14.95
N LYS A 65 2.65 -7.79 16.21
CA LYS A 65 2.09 -7.06 17.36
C LYS A 65 2.81 -5.73 17.63
N SER A 66 3.89 -5.43 16.91
CA SER A 66 4.66 -4.20 17.12
C SER A 66 3.92 -2.98 16.57
N ALA A 67 4.15 -1.82 17.18
CA ALA A 67 3.66 -0.55 16.67
C ALA A 67 4.20 -0.26 15.24
N CYS A 68 5.43 -0.66 14.92
CA CYS A 68 5.97 -0.58 13.57
C CYS A 68 5.09 -1.31 12.56
N TYR A 69 4.81 -2.59 12.81
CA TYR A 69 4.01 -3.40 11.91
C TYR A 69 2.59 -2.87 11.76
N LEU A 70 1.94 -2.52 12.88
CA LEU A 70 0.54 -2.07 12.86
C LEU A 70 0.38 -0.72 12.16
N ASN A 71 1.29 0.23 12.39
CA ASN A 71 1.26 1.53 11.72
C ASN A 71 1.56 1.41 10.22
N PHE A 72 2.56 0.59 9.85
CA PHE A 72 2.88 0.33 8.45
C PHE A 72 1.74 -0.42 7.74
N GLN A 73 1.15 -1.42 8.39
CA GLN A 73 -0.04 -2.10 7.90
C GLN A 73 -1.18 -1.10 7.67
N ASN A 74 -1.41 -0.17 8.60
CA ASN A 74 -2.47 0.83 8.47
C ASN A 74 -2.22 1.77 7.29
N LEU A 75 -0.99 2.28 7.12
CA LEU A 75 -0.61 3.11 5.96
C LEU A 75 -1.00 2.41 4.66
N ILE A 76 -0.54 1.19 4.45
CA ILE A 76 -0.81 0.48 3.19
C ILE A 76 -2.29 0.08 3.06
N CYS A 77 -2.97 -0.30 4.15
CA CYS A 77 -4.41 -0.57 4.14
C CYS A 77 -5.21 0.65 3.66
N GLN A 78 -4.86 1.85 4.15
CA GLN A 78 -5.49 3.09 3.70
C GLN A 78 -5.19 3.33 2.22
N SER A 79 -3.93 3.15 1.81
CA SER A 79 -3.50 3.30 0.42
C SER A 79 -4.26 2.42 -0.57
N VAL A 80 -4.57 1.18 -0.19
CA VAL A 80 -5.13 0.18 -1.13
C VAL A 80 -6.65 0.04 -1.01
N CYS A 81 -7.20 0.09 0.20
CA CYS A 81 -8.57 -0.34 0.47
C CYS A 81 -9.48 0.74 1.04
N SER A 82 -8.98 1.96 1.31
CA SER A 82 -9.79 3.02 1.89
C SER A 82 -10.98 3.39 0.99
N PRO A 83 -12.19 3.55 1.54
CA PRO A 83 -13.31 4.09 0.78
C PRO A 83 -13.07 5.55 0.36
N GLN A 84 -12.23 6.27 1.10
CA GLN A 84 -11.86 7.67 0.91
C GLN A 84 -10.51 7.84 0.21
N GLN A 85 -10.04 6.80 -0.49
CA GLN A 85 -8.74 6.81 -1.17
C GLN A 85 -8.53 8.04 -2.07
N SER A 86 -9.59 8.52 -2.74
CA SER A 86 -9.54 9.71 -3.61
C SER A 86 -9.32 11.02 -2.88
N ASP A 87 -9.49 11.06 -1.56
CA ASP A 87 -9.34 12.28 -0.76
C ASP A 87 -7.85 12.59 -0.50
N PHE A 88 -6.97 11.58 -0.64
CA PHE A 88 -5.55 11.70 -0.31
C PHE A 88 -4.61 10.98 -1.29
N ILE A 89 -5.12 10.38 -2.36
CA ILE A 89 -4.32 9.75 -3.43
C ILE A 89 -4.84 10.21 -4.78
N ALA A 90 -3.92 10.56 -5.67
CA ALA A 90 -4.20 10.86 -7.07
C ALA A 90 -3.32 10.00 -8.00
N VAL A 91 -3.84 9.64 -9.17
CA VAL A 91 -3.04 8.99 -10.22
C VAL A 91 -2.37 10.09 -11.05
N ASN A 92 -1.04 10.15 -11.04
CA ASN A 92 -0.28 11.13 -11.83
C ASN A 92 -0.04 10.64 -13.25
N ALA A 93 0.20 9.34 -13.41
CA ALA A 93 0.44 8.72 -14.71
C ALA A 93 -0.19 7.32 -14.78
N SER A 94 -0.75 7.02 -15.95
CA SER A 94 -1.26 5.70 -16.29
C SER A 94 -0.82 5.31 -17.70
N LYS A 95 -0.74 4.01 -17.97
CA LYS A 95 -0.33 3.47 -19.26
C LYS A 95 -1.36 2.43 -19.74
N SER A 96 -1.76 2.56 -21.00
CA SER A 96 -2.65 1.61 -21.64
C SER A 96 -1.91 0.33 -22.01
N THR A 97 -2.56 -0.82 -21.85
CA THR A 97 -2.09 -2.13 -22.30
C THR A 97 -2.60 -2.48 -23.72
N GLY A 98 -3.25 -1.53 -24.40
CA GLY A 98 -3.83 -1.73 -25.73
C GLY A 98 -5.19 -2.45 -25.73
N LYS A 99 -5.52 -3.21 -24.68
CA LYS A 99 -6.86 -3.80 -24.43
C LYS A 99 -7.17 -3.78 -22.94
N GLY A 100 -8.31 -3.20 -22.54
CA GLY A 100 -8.76 -3.14 -21.14
C GLY A 100 -8.49 -1.79 -20.46
N LYS A 101 -8.60 -1.77 -19.12
CA LYS A 101 -8.36 -0.55 -18.32
C LYS A 101 -6.86 -0.21 -18.27
N PRO A 102 -6.46 1.07 -18.24
CA PRO A 102 -5.07 1.45 -18.05
C PRO A 102 -4.56 0.94 -16.69
N HIS A 103 -3.27 0.62 -16.61
CA HIS A 103 -2.62 0.41 -15.31
C HIS A 103 -1.96 1.71 -14.84
N VAL A 104 -1.92 1.89 -13.54
CA VAL A 104 -1.27 3.03 -12.90
C VAL A 104 0.24 2.83 -12.94
N VAL A 105 0.95 3.86 -13.38
CA VAL A 105 2.42 3.93 -13.38
C VAL A 105 2.90 4.76 -12.19
N GLU A 106 2.18 5.83 -11.87
CA GLU A 106 2.55 6.75 -10.81
C GLU A 106 1.32 7.23 -10.04
N SER A 107 1.46 7.32 -8.71
CA SER A 107 0.45 7.88 -7.82
C SER A 107 1.10 8.83 -6.83
N VAL A 108 0.42 9.93 -6.55
CA VAL A 108 0.81 10.93 -5.56
C VAL A 108 -0.03 10.73 -4.32
N TYR A 109 0.61 10.76 -3.15
CA TYR A 109 0.02 10.51 -1.85
C TYR A 109 0.13 11.77 -0.98
N ALA A 110 -1.00 12.35 -0.60
CA ALA A 110 -1.06 13.42 0.37
C ALA A 110 -1.16 12.83 1.79
N ILE A 111 -0.01 12.63 2.44
CA ILE A 111 0.06 12.06 3.79
C ILE A 111 0.34 13.18 4.79
N SER A 112 -0.44 13.25 5.88
CA SER A 112 -0.17 14.23 6.93
C SER A 112 1.19 13.96 7.59
N LYS A 113 1.91 15.04 7.90
CA LYS A 113 3.23 14.97 8.55
C LYS A 113 3.19 14.13 9.83
N THR A 114 2.19 14.36 10.69
CA THR A 114 2.02 13.63 11.94
C THR A 114 1.78 12.13 11.74
N PHE A 115 1.03 11.75 10.70
CA PHE A 115 0.83 10.35 10.36
C PHE A 115 2.14 9.71 9.89
N ALA A 116 2.86 10.36 8.96
CA ALA A 116 4.14 9.89 8.46
C ALA A 116 5.19 9.73 9.59
N GLU A 117 5.29 10.72 10.47
CA GLU A 117 6.16 10.69 11.65
C GLU A 117 5.76 9.55 12.61
N GLY A 118 4.47 9.30 12.79
CA GLY A 118 3.97 8.19 13.62
C GLY A 118 4.37 6.81 13.08
N VAL A 119 4.36 6.63 11.75
CA VAL A 119 4.84 5.39 11.12
C VAL A 119 6.37 5.29 11.24
N TYR A 120 7.10 6.37 10.97
CA TYR A 120 8.57 6.36 11.06
C TYR A 120 9.06 6.10 12.48
N ASN A 121 8.56 6.86 13.46
CA ASN A 121 8.96 6.74 14.86
C ASN A 121 8.64 5.37 15.45
N SER A 122 7.60 4.68 14.98
CA SER A 122 7.31 3.33 15.46
C SER A 122 8.29 2.27 14.92
N CYS A 123 9.02 2.57 13.84
CA CYS A 123 9.94 1.65 13.18
C CYS A 123 11.43 2.00 13.36
N LYS A 124 11.79 3.25 13.69
CA LYS A 124 13.18 3.73 13.66
C LYS A 124 14.15 2.92 14.52
N ASP A 125 13.71 2.48 15.70
CA ASP A 125 14.51 1.70 16.67
C ASP A 125 14.19 0.19 16.62
N THR A 126 13.29 -0.23 15.72
CA THR A 126 12.96 -1.65 15.55
C THR A 126 14.11 -2.32 14.82
N ARG A 127 14.86 -3.19 15.49
CA ARG A 127 15.92 -3.97 14.84
C ARG A 127 15.35 -5.12 14.03
N THR A 128 15.91 -5.33 12.85
CA THR A 128 15.69 -6.57 12.11
C THR A 128 16.51 -7.67 12.75
N ILE A 129 15.86 -8.79 13.07
CA ILE A 129 16.52 -9.93 13.71
C ILE A 129 17.49 -10.58 12.72
N VAL A 130 17.22 -10.45 11.41
CA VAL A 130 18.00 -11.08 10.33
C VAL A 130 19.31 -10.35 10.04
N LEU A 131 19.34 -9.02 10.09
CA LEU A 131 20.50 -8.23 9.67
C LEU A 131 21.15 -7.45 10.82
N GLY A 132 20.53 -7.41 12.01
CA GLY A 132 21.04 -6.66 13.16
C GLY A 132 20.99 -5.13 12.99
N ILE A 133 20.50 -4.64 11.86
CA ILE A 133 20.32 -3.21 11.53
C ILE A 133 18.88 -2.77 11.75
N ASN A 134 18.66 -1.46 11.80
CA ASN A 134 17.32 -0.91 12.02
C ASN A 134 16.40 -1.20 10.82
N ALA A 135 15.14 -1.51 11.08
CA ALA A 135 14.15 -1.87 10.07
C ALA A 135 13.94 -0.75 9.05
N HIS A 136 14.07 0.50 9.47
CA HIS A 136 14.01 1.63 8.56
C HIS A 136 15.17 1.63 7.53
N GLU A 137 16.35 1.12 7.88
CA GLU A 137 17.53 1.07 6.99
C GLU A 137 17.40 -0.01 5.89
N VAL A 138 16.62 -1.07 6.15
CA VAL A 138 16.41 -2.16 5.18
C VAL A 138 15.54 -1.71 3.99
N HIS A 139 14.50 -0.92 4.26
CA HIS A 139 13.61 -0.44 3.20
C HIS A 139 14.21 0.71 2.40
N VAL A 140 15.03 1.57 2.99
CA VAL A 140 15.64 2.73 2.29
C VAL A 140 16.60 2.29 1.19
N ARG A 141 17.26 1.12 1.31
CA ARG A 141 18.13 0.58 0.24
C ARG A 141 17.38 0.00 -0.98
N LYS A 142 16.07 -0.26 -0.88
CA LYS A 142 15.26 -0.82 -1.98
C LYS A 142 14.06 0.05 -2.38
N ALA A 143 13.67 0.99 -1.53
CA ALA A 143 12.60 1.93 -1.77
C ALA A 143 13.08 3.31 -1.37
N ARG A 144 13.16 4.19 -2.36
CA ARG A 144 13.41 5.64 -2.24
C ARG A 144 12.21 6.35 -1.57
N LEU A 145 11.69 5.79 -0.48
CA LEU A 145 10.45 6.23 0.17
C LEU A 145 10.70 7.43 1.10
N VAL A 146 11.93 7.61 1.58
CA VAL A 146 12.28 8.71 2.50
C VAL A 146 12.66 9.99 1.75
N GLU A 147 13.27 9.91 0.55
CA GLU A 147 13.50 11.11 -0.28
C GLU A 147 12.21 11.67 -0.91
N LEU A 148 11.12 10.88 -0.99
CA LEU A 148 9.82 11.30 -1.52
C LEU A 148 8.86 11.87 -0.48
N LEU A 149 9.11 11.65 0.82
CA LEU A 149 8.24 12.12 1.91
C LEU A 149 8.86 13.23 2.76
N ALA A 150 10.15 13.52 2.59
CA ALA A 150 10.88 14.57 3.32
C ALA A 150 11.59 15.57 2.39
N GLY A 151 11.01 15.84 1.22
CA GLY A 151 11.53 16.79 0.23
C GLY A 151 10.82 18.16 0.27
N ALA A 152 10.89 18.85 1.42
CA ALA A 152 10.89 20.30 1.57
C ALA A 152 11.31 20.65 3.02
#